data_AF-A0A3B9L5S4-F1
#
_entry.id   AF-A0A3B9L5S4-F1
#
_cell.length_a   1.000
_cell.length_b   1.000
_cell.length_c   1.000
_cell.angle_alpha   90.00
_cell.angle_beta   90.00
_cell.angle_gamma   90.00
#
_symmetry.space_group_name_H-M   'P 1'
#
loop_
_entity.id
_entity.type
_entity.pdbx_description
1 polymer ?
#
loop_
_entity_poly.entity_id
_entity_poly.type
_entity_poly.pdbx_seq_one_letter_code
_entity_poly.pdbx_strand_id
1 'polypeptide(L)'
;MMHRYKNALMSQRGFSLVELMVGLVIGLLATLVIVQVFSTFEERKRTTSGNSDAQTNGSIALMSIQRSIQMAGYGLPLPMADKDNSSLKCAAFADYDPDNNPATDNSINLSPLVILDGAANASDRITVRYSTTAMGAVPTSIVNAANATAPIGLVLSNNIGCKDNDIALIMNGTVCRMTTVADANGNPNTDQNLRLIGTTPVGNPLINAAKLACMGNWQNYTYQVVNNELRLNGQPIISEVVNLQAQYGISPSADSNQVNQWVNADGAWAAPSVADRNRIKAIRVAIVVRNGLLEKADVSTACSSITAANPTGVCAWDGSVYGDAPTIDLTGIANWKKYRYRVFETIIPLRNMLWSKDAV
;
A
#
# COMPACT_ATOMS: atom_id res chain seq x y z
N MET A 1 -3.73 68.95 -82.14
CA MET A 1 -3.60 67.51 -81.88
C MET A 1 -3.95 67.27 -80.41
N MET A 2 -5.21 66.93 -80.09
CA MET A 2 -5.71 66.90 -78.71
C MET A 2 -6.07 65.46 -78.32
N HIS A 3 -5.28 64.87 -77.42
CA HIS A 3 -5.50 63.54 -76.85
C HIS A 3 -6.67 63.58 -75.85
N ARG A 4 -7.75 62.86 -76.18
CA ARG A 4 -8.86 62.60 -75.23
C ARG A 4 -8.47 61.46 -74.29
N TYR A 5 -8.25 61.78 -73.02
CA TYR A 5 -8.21 60.77 -71.95
C TYR A 5 -9.62 60.20 -71.75
N LYS A 6 -9.79 58.88 -71.93
CA LYS A 6 -11.00 58.17 -71.55
C LYS A 6 -10.95 57.86 -70.05
N ASN A 7 -11.69 58.61 -69.25
CA ASN A 7 -11.97 58.23 -67.86
C ASN A 7 -12.93 57.03 -67.88
N ALA A 8 -12.42 55.85 -67.55
CA ALA A 8 -13.25 54.69 -67.26
C ALA A 8 -13.94 54.94 -65.90
N LEU A 9 -15.22 55.31 -65.94
CA LEU A 9 -16.07 55.32 -64.75
C LEU A 9 -16.30 53.87 -64.33
N MET A 10 -15.53 53.42 -63.33
CA MET A 10 -15.82 52.17 -62.62
C MET A 10 -17.21 52.30 -61.97
N SER A 11 -18.18 51.52 -62.47
CA SER A 11 -19.47 51.35 -61.81
C SER A 11 -19.26 50.55 -60.53
N GLN A 12 -19.37 51.19 -59.37
CA GLN A 12 -19.49 50.50 -58.09
C GLN A 12 -20.89 49.87 -58.03
N ARG A 13 -20.95 48.54 -58.17
CA ARG A 13 -22.14 47.78 -57.79
C ARG A 13 -22.16 47.68 -56.27
N GLY A 14 -23.09 48.40 -55.63
CA GLY A 14 -23.35 48.26 -54.21
C GLY A 14 -23.95 46.88 -53.89
N PHE A 15 -23.69 46.36 -52.70
CA PHE A 15 -24.24 45.10 -52.23
C PHE A 15 -25.74 45.24 -51.94
N SER A 16 -26.53 44.22 -52.31
CA SER A 16 -27.95 44.17 -51.92
C SER A 16 -28.09 43.80 -50.43
N LEU A 17 -29.17 44.25 -49.79
CA LEU A 17 -29.48 43.92 -48.40
C LEU A 17 -29.60 42.39 -48.21
N VAL A 18 -30.06 41.67 -49.24
CA VAL A 18 -30.15 40.21 -49.26
C VAL A 18 -28.76 39.55 -49.24
N GLU A 19 -27.80 40.04 -50.03
CA GLU A 19 -26.41 39.52 -49.99
C GLU A 19 -25.75 39.70 -48.62
N LEU A 20 -26.00 40.83 -47.95
CA LEU A 20 -25.50 41.04 -46.58
C LEU A 20 -26.15 40.10 -45.57
N MET A 21 -27.46 39.85 -45.68
CA MET A 21 -28.16 38.90 -44.83
C MET A 21 -27.66 37.46 -45.06
N VAL A 22 -27.48 37.06 -46.32
CA VAL A 22 -26.97 35.73 -46.68
C VAL A 22 -25.52 35.55 -46.23
N GLY A 23 -24.66 36.55 -46.44
CA GLY A 23 -23.27 36.52 -46.00
C GLY A 23 -23.12 36.40 -44.48
N LEU A 24 -23.96 37.12 -43.73
CA LEU A 24 -24.00 37.04 -42.26
C LEU A 24 -24.48 35.66 -41.79
N VAL A 25 -25.51 35.09 -42.44
CA VAL A 25 -26.01 33.74 -42.12
C VAL A 25 -24.96 32.66 -42.39
N ILE A 26 -24.28 32.72 -43.55
CA ILE A 26 -23.21 31.76 -43.89
C ILE A 26 -22.04 31.92 -42.92
N GLY A 27 -21.66 33.15 -42.58
CA GLY A 27 -20.61 33.42 -41.60
C GLY A 27 -20.94 32.84 -40.22
N LEU A 28 -22.17 33.01 -39.74
CA LEU A 28 -22.62 32.43 -38.46
C LEU A 28 -22.70 30.90 -38.49
N LEU A 29 -23.13 30.30 -39.60
CA LEU A 29 -23.12 28.85 -39.76
C LEU A 29 -21.69 28.29 -39.73
N ALA A 30 -20.75 28.94 -40.43
CA ALA A 30 -19.36 28.54 -40.45
C ALA A 30 -18.72 28.63 -39.06
N THR A 31 -18.94 29.72 -38.32
CA THR A 31 -18.40 29.86 -36.95
C THR A 31 -19.01 28.84 -36.00
N LEU A 32 -20.32 28.54 -36.10
CA LEU A 32 -20.98 27.52 -35.30
C LEU A 32 -20.35 26.14 -35.52
N VAL A 33 -20.13 25.75 -36.78
CA VAL A 33 -19.48 24.47 -37.12
C VAL A 33 -18.06 24.41 -36.56
N ILE A 34 -17.28 25.50 -36.67
CA ILE A 34 -15.92 25.56 -36.12
C ILE A 34 -15.93 25.41 -34.59
N VAL A 35 -16.82 26.12 -33.89
CA VAL A 35 -16.95 26.04 -32.44
C VAL A 35 -17.36 24.63 -32.00
N GLN A 36 -18.24 23.97 -32.74
CA GLN A 36 -18.65 22.60 -32.43
C GLN A 36 -17.48 21.61 -32.57
N VAL A 37 -16.74 21.66 -33.69
CA VAL A 37 -15.58 20.78 -33.89
C VAL A 37 -14.51 21.05 -32.83
N PHE A 38 -14.21 22.32 -32.56
CA PHE A 38 -13.24 22.70 -31.55
C PHE A 38 -13.65 22.24 -30.14
N SER A 39 -14.92 22.39 -29.78
CA SER A 39 -15.45 21.92 -28.49
C SER A 39 -15.32 20.41 -28.33
N THR A 40 -15.66 19.63 -29.36
CA THR A 40 -15.51 18.17 -29.30
C THR A 40 -14.04 17.74 -29.24
N PHE A 41 -13.14 18.48 -29.89
CA PHE A 41 -11.71 18.23 -29.84
C PHE A 41 -11.13 18.49 -28.45
N GLU A 42 -11.46 19.63 -27.83
CA GLU A 42 -11.02 19.95 -26.47
C GLU A 42 -11.59 18.97 -25.42
N GLU A 43 -12.83 18.50 -25.60
CA GLU A 43 -13.42 17.45 -24.75
C GLU A 43 -12.64 16.13 -24.85
N ARG A 44 -12.35 15.67 -26.09
CA ARG A 44 -11.53 14.47 -26.33
C ARG A 44 -10.10 14.63 -25.81
N LYS A 45 -9.50 15.81 -25.98
CA LYS A 45 -8.15 16.13 -25.50
C LYS A 45 -8.07 16.05 -23.97
N ARG A 46 -9.01 16.68 -23.24
CA ARG A 46 -9.07 16.61 -21.77
C ARG A 46 -9.27 15.19 -21.28
N THR A 47 -10.17 14.43 -21.92
CA THR A 47 -10.42 13.03 -21.59
C THR A 47 -9.16 12.18 -21.79
N THR A 48 -8.46 12.39 -22.91
CA THR A 48 -7.23 11.65 -23.24
C THR A 48 -6.09 11.98 -22.28
N SER A 49 -5.90 13.27 -21.95
CA SER A 49 -4.91 13.71 -20.97
C SER A 49 -5.20 13.11 -19.59
N GLY A 50 -6.44 13.23 -19.10
CA GLY A 50 -6.81 12.69 -17.79
C GLY A 50 -6.73 11.15 -17.71
N ASN A 51 -6.92 10.44 -18.82
CA ASN A 51 -6.67 8.99 -18.88
C ASN A 51 -5.17 8.66 -18.79
N SER A 52 -4.30 9.50 -19.38
CA SER A 52 -2.85 9.36 -19.27
C SER A 52 -2.37 9.62 -17.84
N ASP A 53 -2.95 10.62 -17.17
CA ASP A 53 -2.66 10.94 -15.77
C ASP A 53 -3.11 9.79 -14.86
N ALA A 54 -4.33 9.27 -15.05
CA ALA A 54 -4.83 8.12 -14.32
C ALA A 54 -3.96 6.86 -14.52
N GLN A 55 -3.40 6.67 -15.72
CA GLN A 55 -2.49 5.56 -16.01
C GLN A 55 -1.17 5.69 -15.25
N THR A 56 -0.60 6.88 -15.27
CA THR A 56 0.66 7.19 -14.59
C THR A 56 0.47 7.03 -13.09
N ASN A 57 -0.57 7.64 -12.51
CA ASN A 57 -0.88 7.55 -11.09
C ASN A 57 -1.12 6.11 -10.63
N GLY A 58 -1.90 5.33 -11.37
CA GLY A 58 -2.14 3.92 -11.05
C GLY A 58 -0.88 3.06 -11.09
N SER A 59 -0.04 3.25 -12.11
CA SER A 59 1.22 2.50 -12.21
C SER A 59 2.20 2.82 -11.07
N ILE A 60 2.34 4.11 -10.70
CA ILE A 60 3.19 4.53 -9.58
C ILE A 60 2.63 4.01 -8.24
N ALA A 61 1.30 4.02 -8.07
CA ALA A 61 0.65 3.54 -6.86
C ALA A 61 0.93 2.05 -6.64
N LEU A 62 0.72 1.25 -7.67
CA LEU A 62 0.96 -0.18 -7.64
C LEU A 62 2.43 -0.50 -7.38
N MET A 63 3.35 0.20 -8.05
CA MET A 63 4.79 -0.02 -7.86
C MET A 63 5.27 0.36 -6.44
N SER A 64 4.75 1.46 -5.88
CA SER A 64 5.08 1.88 -4.51
C SER A 64 4.68 0.81 -3.50
N ILE A 65 3.41 0.37 -3.57
CA ILE A 65 2.87 -0.67 -2.69
C ILE A 65 3.66 -1.98 -2.87
N GLN A 66 3.88 -2.40 -4.12
CA GLN A 66 4.62 -3.63 -4.42
C GLN A 66 6.03 -3.62 -3.84
N ARG A 67 6.77 -2.51 -4.03
CA ARG A 67 8.14 -2.41 -3.51
C ARG A 67 8.20 -2.51 -1.99
N SER A 68 7.26 -1.87 -1.29
CA SER A 68 7.19 -1.97 0.17
C SER A 68 6.82 -3.38 0.63
N ILE A 69 5.79 -4.00 0.02
CA ILE A 69 5.37 -5.37 0.37
C ILE A 69 6.50 -6.39 0.12
N GLN A 70 7.32 -6.21 -0.92
CA GLN A 70 8.48 -7.09 -1.17
C GLN A 70 9.52 -7.03 -0.04
N MET A 71 9.56 -5.95 0.73
CA MET A 71 10.42 -5.79 1.89
C MET A 71 9.76 -6.28 3.19
N ALA A 72 8.48 -6.65 3.18
CA ALA A 72 7.74 -7.06 4.37
C ALA A 72 8.48 -8.17 5.16
N GLY A 73 8.80 -7.90 6.42
CA GLY A 73 9.50 -8.81 7.31
C GLY A 73 11.01 -8.91 7.09
N TYR A 74 11.58 -8.07 6.23
CA TYR A 74 13.04 -8.00 6.09
C TYR A 74 13.68 -7.71 7.45
N GLY A 75 14.76 -8.42 7.76
CA GLY A 75 15.48 -8.34 9.03
C GLY A 75 14.77 -9.00 10.22
N LEU A 76 13.69 -9.75 10.02
CA LEU A 76 13.15 -10.63 11.05
C LEU A 76 13.96 -11.93 11.16
N PRO A 77 14.15 -12.47 12.38
CA PRO A 77 14.77 -13.78 12.56
C PRO A 77 13.81 -14.86 12.06
N LEU A 78 14.18 -15.48 10.94
CA LEU A 78 13.46 -16.59 10.32
C LEU A 78 13.94 -17.92 10.90
N PRO A 79 13.12 -18.98 10.84
CA PRO A 79 13.42 -20.27 11.46
C PRO A 79 14.65 -21.00 10.86
N MET A 80 15.25 -20.47 9.79
CA MET A 80 16.56 -20.94 9.30
C MET A 80 17.71 -20.57 10.25
N ALA A 81 17.58 -19.50 11.04
CA ALA A 81 18.61 -19.09 11.99
C ALA A 81 18.49 -19.83 13.33
N ASP A 82 17.27 -20.01 13.82
CA ASP A 82 16.93 -20.85 14.97
C ASP A 82 15.50 -21.39 14.78
N LYS A 83 15.36 -22.72 14.67
CA LYS A 83 14.07 -23.37 14.43
C LYS A 83 13.09 -23.17 15.57
N ASP A 84 13.58 -23.09 16.80
CA ASP A 84 12.74 -23.05 18.00
C ASP A 84 12.44 -21.60 18.42
N ASN A 85 13.35 -20.67 18.14
CA ASN A 85 13.22 -19.25 18.49
C ASN A 85 13.16 -18.36 17.24
N SER A 86 12.04 -18.45 16.51
CA SER A 86 11.81 -17.64 15.31
C SER A 86 10.63 -16.69 15.45
N SER A 87 10.66 -15.59 14.69
CA SER A 87 9.57 -14.61 14.62
C SER A 87 8.23 -15.22 14.19
N LEU A 88 8.26 -16.33 13.44
CA LEU A 88 7.06 -17.04 12.98
C LEU A 88 6.35 -17.83 14.08
N LYS A 89 7.00 -18.13 15.20
CA LYS A 89 6.39 -18.85 16.34
C LYS A 89 5.81 -17.94 17.42
N CYS A 90 6.10 -16.64 17.37
CA CYS A 90 5.62 -15.65 18.31
C CYS A 90 4.08 -15.65 18.43
N ALA A 91 3.58 -16.09 19.58
CA ALA A 91 2.18 -16.13 19.98
C ALA A 91 1.76 -14.81 20.63
N ALA A 92 0.64 -14.27 20.12
CA ALA A 92 0.29 -12.86 20.18
C ALA A 92 1.35 -11.97 19.51
N PHE A 93 0.90 -10.90 18.90
CA PHE A 93 1.84 -9.96 18.32
C PHE A 93 2.61 -9.31 19.46
N ALA A 94 3.94 -9.47 19.44
CA ALA A 94 4.79 -8.67 20.29
C ALA A 94 4.61 -7.23 19.83
N ASP A 95 3.76 -6.49 20.53
CA ASP A 95 3.53 -5.09 20.28
C ASP A 95 4.60 -4.28 21.02
N TYR A 96 5.20 -3.34 20.31
CA TYR A 96 6.11 -2.36 20.84
C TYR A 96 5.40 -1.02 20.91
N ASP A 97 5.15 -0.50 22.11
CA ASP A 97 4.69 0.87 22.29
C ASP A 97 5.94 1.79 22.37
N PRO A 98 6.25 2.59 21.32
CA PRO A 98 7.41 3.47 21.31
C PRO A 98 7.41 4.60 22.33
N ASP A 99 6.25 5.06 22.82
CA ASP A 99 6.19 6.12 23.84
C ASP A 99 5.75 5.62 25.23
N ASN A 100 5.42 4.33 25.32
CA ASN A 100 4.97 3.64 26.54
C ASN A 100 3.85 4.42 27.25
N ASN A 101 3.02 5.10 26.46
CA ASN A 101 1.92 5.92 26.94
C ASN A 101 0.60 5.21 26.60
N PRO A 102 -0.10 4.65 27.61
CA PRO A 102 -1.34 3.91 27.38
C PRO A 102 -2.49 4.78 26.84
N ALA A 103 -2.33 6.11 26.79
CA ALA A 103 -3.29 7.03 26.18
C ALA A 103 -3.11 7.20 24.66
N THR A 104 -2.00 6.74 24.08
CA THR A 104 -1.69 6.82 22.65
C THR A 104 -1.47 5.42 22.08
N ASP A 105 -2.40 4.91 21.27
CA ASP A 105 -2.18 3.63 20.56
C ASP A 105 -1.31 3.83 19.32
N ASN A 106 0.00 3.87 19.54
CA ASN A 106 1.04 3.90 18.51
C ASN A 106 1.79 2.56 18.42
N SER A 107 1.20 1.51 19.02
CA SER A 107 1.83 0.22 19.18
C SER A 107 2.21 -0.40 17.82
N ILE A 108 3.47 -0.80 17.70
CA ILE A 108 4.01 -1.39 16.49
C ILE A 108 4.18 -2.89 16.71
N ASN A 109 3.38 -3.60 15.95
CA ASN A 109 3.28 -5.04 15.94
C ASN A 109 4.43 -5.70 15.15
N LEU A 110 4.83 -6.92 15.53
CA LEU A 110 5.84 -7.73 14.83
C LEU A 110 5.40 -8.21 13.42
N SER A 111 4.10 -8.25 13.14
CA SER A 111 3.54 -8.78 11.89
C SER A 111 4.04 -7.97 10.69
N PRO A 112 4.70 -8.63 9.71
CA PRO A 112 5.33 -7.96 8.58
C PRO A 112 4.32 -7.37 7.60
N LEU A 113 3.11 -7.90 7.55
CA LEU A 113 2.03 -7.43 6.68
C LEU A 113 0.68 -7.61 7.39
N VAL A 114 -0.08 -6.52 7.48
CA VAL A 114 -1.45 -6.51 7.99
C VAL A 114 -2.32 -5.75 7.00
N ILE A 115 -3.48 -6.31 6.67
CA ILE A 115 -4.54 -5.64 5.93
C ILE A 115 -5.63 -5.34 6.96
N LEU A 116 -6.09 -4.11 6.99
CA LEU A 116 -7.29 -3.72 7.71
C LEU A 116 -8.39 -3.50 6.67
N ASP A 117 -9.40 -4.36 6.71
CA ASP A 117 -10.55 -4.32 5.81
C ASP A 117 -11.36 -3.02 6.01
N GLY A 118 -11.74 -2.40 4.90
CA GLY A 118 -12.53 -1.18 4.88
C GLY A 118 -13.99 -1.46 5.25
N ALA A 119 -14.45 -0.93 6.40
CA ALA A 119 -15.84 -1.11 6.83
C ALA A 119 -16.84 -0.71 5.73
N ALA A 120 -17.88 -1.53 5.53
CA ALA A 120 -18.90 -1.36 4.51
C ALA A 120 -18.35 -1.28 3.06
N ASN A 121 -17.31 -2.07 2.74
CA ASN A 121 -16.64 -2.10 1.43
C ASN A 121 -15.92 -0.79 1.07
N ALA A 122 -15.56 -0.02 2.09
CA ALA A 122 -14.65 1.11 1.92
C ALA A 122 -13.25 0.63 1.50
N SER A 123 -12.34 1.56 1.27
CA SER A 123 -10.96 1.20 0.95
C SER A 123 -10.26 0.54 2.13
N ASP A 124 -9.51 -0.51 1.82
CA ASP A 124 -8.63 -1.18 2.75
C ASP A 124 -7.41 -0.32 3.09
N ARG A 125 -6.78 -0.67 4.21
CA ARG A 125 -5.50 -0.14 4.63
C ARG A 125 -4.48 -1.27 4.68
N ILE A 126 -3.36 -1.08 3.98
CA ILE A 126 -2.26 -2.06 3.97
C ILE A 126 -1.13 -1.51 4.81
N THR A 127 -0.73 -2.26 5.83
CA THR A 127 0.40 -1.92 6.70
C THR A 127 1.51 -2.94 6.51
N VAL A 128 2.68 -2.46 6.09
CA VAL A 128 3.90 -3.24 5.86
C VAL A 128 4.95 -2.86 6.88
N ARG A 129 5.64 -3.85 7.44
CA ARG A 129 6.67 -3.64 8.45
C ARG A 129 7.94 -4.38 8.11
N TYR A 130 9.08 -3.72 8.33
CA TYR A 130 10.39 -4.26 8.04
C TYR A 130 11.49 -3.53 8.82
N SER A 131 12.60 -4.21 9.05
CA SER A 131 13.78 -3.66 9.72
C SER A 131 14.66 -2.87 8.74
N THR A 132 15.44 -1.93 9.24
CA THR A 132 16.48 -1.24 8.45
C THR A 132 17.82 -2.01 8.37
N THR A 133 17.97 -3.13 9.07
CA THR A 133 19.23 -3.89 9.16
C THR A 133 19.02 -5.38 8.90
N ALA A 134 19.98 -6.00 8.22
CA ALA A 134 20.00 -7.46 8.07
C ALA A 134 20.41 -8.17 9.37
N MET A 135 21.03 -7.47 10.33
CA MET A 135 21.51 -8.07 11.58
C MET A 135 20.38 -8.55 12.48
N GLY A 136 19.17 -8.02 12.33
CA GLY A 136 17.98 -8.54 13.01
C GLY A 136 17.60 -9.97 12.61
N ALA A 137 18.10 -10.46 11.47
CA ALA A 137 17.86 -11.84 11.05
C ALA A 137 18.75 -12.86 11.77
N VAL A 138 19.77 -12.42 12.51
CA VAL A 138 20.73 -13.28 13.21
C VAL A 138 20.58 -13.11 14.72
N PRO A 139 19.79 -13.97 15.39
CA PRO A 139 19.64 -13.89 16.84
C PRO A 139 20.91 -14.32 17.57
N THR A 140 21.23 -13.66 18.67
CA THR A 140 22.28 -14.00 19.63
C THR A 140 21.65 -14.53 20.92
N SER A 141 22.33 -15.44 21.64
CA SER A 141 21.83 -15.97 22.91
C SER A 141 22.10 -15.04 24.08
N ILE A 142 21.11 -14.91 24.96
CA ILE A 142 21.27 -14.32 26.28
C ILE A 142 21.98 -15.33 27.18
N VAL A 143 23.21 -15.01 27.59
CA VAL A 143 24.01 -15.80 28.52
C VAL A 143 23.58 -15.52 29.95
N ASN A 144 23.34 -14.25 30.27
CA ASN A 144 22.86 -13.82 31.58
C ASN A 144 21.82 -12.71 31.42
N ALA A 145 20.56 -13.01 31.68
CA ALA A 145 19.46 -12.05 31.63
C ALA A 145 19.38 -11.13 32.86
N ALA A 146 20.18 -11.41 33.91
CA ALA A 146 20.25 -10.53 35.07
C ALA A 146 20.67 -9.13 34.63
N ASN A 147 20.17 -8.09 35.30
CA ASN A 147 20.53 -6.70 35.06
C ASN A 147 20.16 -6.15 33.67
N ALA A 148 19.23 -6.79 32.95
CA ALA A 148 18.81 -6.37 31.61
C ALA A 148 18.48 -4.87 31.48
N THR A 149 17.94 -4.25 32.53
CA THR A 149 17.59 -2.82 32.58
C THR A 149 18.54 -1.97 33.43
N ALA A 150 19.45 -2.60 34.18
CA ALA A 150 20.40 -1.92 35.04
C ALA A 150 21.63 -1.44 34.22
N PRO A 151 22.42 -0.48 34.72
CA PRO A 151 23.60 0.03 34.00
C PRO A 151 24.59 -1.04 33.53
N ILE A 152 24.69 -2.15 34.26
CA ILE A 152 25.55 -3.28 33.89
C ILE A 152 25.11 -3.95 32.58
N GLY A 153 23.80 -3.97 32.30
CA GLY A 153 23.21 -4.66 31.16
C GLY A 153 23.13 -6.18 31.36
N LEU A 154 22.36 -6.84 30.49
CA LEU A 154 22.39 -8.28 30.31
C LEU A 154 23.64 -8.69 29.52
N VAL A 155 24.01 -9.97 29.62
CA VAL A 155 25.15 -10.55 28.89
C VAL A 155 24.63 -11.41 27.73
N LEU A 156 25.10 -11.12 26.53
CA LEU A 156 24.88 -11.86 25.29
C LEU A 156 26.13 -12.65 24.92
N SER A 157 25.99 -13.65 24.05
CA SER A 157 27.16 -14.34 23.47
C SER A 157 28.03 -13.41 22.63
N ASN A 158 27.38 -12.49 21.93
CA ASN A 158 27.93 -11.29 21.31
C ASN A 158 26.78 -10.30 21.08
N ASN A 159 27.08 -9.00 21.03
CA ASN A 159 26.12 -7.93 20.67
C ASN A 159 26.44 -7.31 19.30
N ILE A 160 27.27 -7.96 18.48
CA ILE A 160 27.73 -7.43 17.20
C ILE A 160 26.52 -7.12 16.31
N GLY A 161 26.39 -5.85 15.92
CA GLY A 161 25.30 -5.38 15.08
C GLY A 161 24.15 -4.72 15.84
N CYS A 162 24.14 -4.74 17.17
CA CYS A 162 23.29 -3.89 17.99
C CYS A 162 23.88 -2.47 18.08
N LYS A 163 23.01 -1.46 18.02
CA LYS A 163 23.34 -0.06 18.27
C LYS A 163 22.37 0.53 19.28
N ASP A 164 22.79 1.62 19.91
CA ASP A 164 21.93 2.40 20.79
C ASP A 164 20.66 2.82 20.04
N ASN A 165 19.51 2.69 20.70
CA ASN A 165 18.17 2.94 20.17
C ASN A 165 17.68 1.94 19.12
N ASP A 166 18.38 0.84 18.88
CA ASP A 166 17.82 -0.25 18.07
C ASP A 166 16.61 -0.88 18.77
N ILE A 167 15.62 -1.26 17.99
CA ILE A 167 14.52 -2.12 18.43
C ILE A 167 15.04 -3.56 18.42
N ALA A 168 15.03 -4.20 19.57
CA ALA A 168 15.40 -5.60 19.75
C ALA A 168 14.17 -6.48 19.92
N LEU A 169 14.20 -7.66 19.31
CA LEU A 169 13.23 -8.73 19.49
C LEU A 169 13.84 -9.82 20.36
N ILE A 170 13.17 -10.15 21.45
CA ILE A 170 13.53 -11.25 22.35
C ILE A 170 12.56 -12.40 22.11
N MET A 171 13.08 -13.61 21.96
CA MET A 171 12.31 -14.80 21.62
C MET A 171 12.69 -15.97 22.53
N ASN A 172 11.68 -16.67 23.01
CA ASN A 172 11.81 -17.96 23.65
C ASN A 172 10.60 -18.83 23.28
N GLY A 173 10.80 -19.75 22.33
CA GLY A 173 9.74 -20.56 21.77
C GLY A 173 8.63 -19.70 21.16
N THR A 174 7.43 -19.78 21.73
CA THR A 174 6.27 -18.99 21.30
C THR A 174 6.15 -17.63 21.98
N VAL A 175 6.94 -17.36 23.02
CA VAL A 175 6.87 -16.07 23.73
C VAL A 175 7.87 -15.12 23.11
N CYS A 176 7.38 -14.01 22.58
CA CYS A 176 8.20 -13.00 21.95
C CYS A 176 7.89 -11.62 22.50
N ARG A 177 8.90 -10.75 22.44
CA ARG A 177 8.77 -9.39 22.94
C ARG A 177 9.68 -8.44 22.19
N MET A 178 9.16 -7.27 21.87
CA MET A 178 9.95 -6.17 21.33
C MET A 178 10.29 -5.16 22.44
N THR A 179 11.50 -4.61 22.38
CA THR A 179 12.07 -3.63 23.32
C THR A 179 13.07 -2.76 22.61
N THR A 180 13.61 -1.75 23.27
CA THR A 180 14.72 -0.94 22.77
C THR A 180 16.02 -1.19 23.51
N VAL A 181 17.11 -1.07 22.76
CA VAL A 181 18.48 -1.06 23.27
C VAL A 181 18.78 0.33 23.82
N ALA A 182 18.99 0.40 25.14
CA ALA A 182 19.35 1.63 25.85
C ALA A 182 20.85 1.95 25.73
N ASP A 183 21.67 0.90 25.65
CA ASP A 183 23.12 0.97 25.52
C ASP A 183 23.59 -0.37 24.93
N ALA A 184 24.15 -0.32 23.73
CA ALA A 184 24.55 -1.50 22.99
C ALA A 184 25.80 -2.19 23.57
N ASN A 185 26.53 -1.53 24.47
CA ASN A 185 27.79 -2.04 25.02
C ASN A 185 27.78 -2.20 26.55
N GLY A 186 26.77 -1.66 27.25
CA GLY A 186 26.58 -1.79 28.70
C GLY A 186 27.77 -1.33 29.55
N ASN A 187 27.84 -1.79 30.81
CA ASN A 187 28.93 -1.47 31.74
C ASN A 187 29.46 -2.72 32.47
N PRO A 188 30.73 -3.14 32.28
CA PRO A 188 31.76 -2.52 31.46
C PRO A 188 31.42 -2.58 29.96
N ASN A 189 31.90 -1.59 29.21
CA ASN A 189 31.72 -1.50 27.75
C ASN A 189 32.43 -2.70 27.10
N THR A 190 31.64 -3.68 26.66
CA THR A 190 32.13 -4.88 25.98
C THR A 190 31.21 -5.24 24.81
N ASP A 191 31.70 -6.12 23.93
CA ASP A 191 30.89 -6.67 22.84
C ASP A 191 29.94 -7.81 23.30
N GLN A 192 29.68 -7.88 24.61
CA GLN A 192 28.83 -8.90 25.24
C GLN A 192 27.78 -8.29 26.17
N ASN A 193 27.98 -7.08 26.68
CA ASN A 193 27.01 -6.42 27.53
C ASN A 193 26.04 -5.58 26.69
N LEU A 194 24.76 -5.61 27.04
CA LEU A 194 23.72 -4.81 26.40
C LEU A 194 22.67 -4.41 27.43
N ARG A 195 22.25 -3.14 27.44
CA ARG A 195 21.20 -2.65 28.33
C ARG A 195 19.92 -2.37 27.54
N LEU A 196 18.78 -2.75 28.10
CA LEU A 196 17.46 -2.54 27.56
C LEU A 196 16.71 -1.45 28.33
N ILE A 197 15.77 -0.76 27.67
CA ILE A 197 14.90 0.21 28.34
C ILE A 197 13.83 -0.51 29.20
N GLY A 198 13.66 -0.05 30.44
CA GLY A 198 12.83 -0.68 31.48
C GLY A 198 11.33 -0.44 31.39
N THR A 199 10.81 0.16 30.32
CA THR A 199 9.36 0.27 30.04
C THR A 199 8.74 -1.04 29.56
N THR A 200 9.52 -2.11 29.47
CA THR A 200 9.03 -3.45 29.24
C THR A 200 8.45 -4.03 30.56
N PRO A 201 7.12 -4.23 30.74
CA PRO A 201 6.61 -4.95 31.90
C PRO A 201 7.33 -6.28 32.11
N VAL A 202 8.12 -6.43 33.17
CA VAL A 202 8.98 -7.59 33.47
C VAL A 202 8.20 -8.91 33.33
N GLY A 203 8.72 -9.85 32.52
CA GLY A 203 8.12 -11.15 32.24
C GLY A 203 8.79 -11.89 31.08
N ASN A 204 8.45 -13.17 30.88
CA ASN A 204 8.93 -14.00 29.75
C ASN A 204 8.85 -13.19 28.43
N PRO A 205 9.89 -13.19 27.57
CA PRO A 205 10.97 -14.19 27.44
C PRO A 205 12.37 -13.75 27.93
N LEU A 206 12.52 -12.79 28.85
CA LEU A 206 13.83 -12.33 29.37
C LEU A 206 14.46 -13.36 30.35
N ILE A 207 14.96 -14.47 29.82
CA ILE A 207 15.64 -15.53 30.60
C ILE A 207 16.95 -15.96 29.93
N ASN A 208 17.80 -16.68 30.67
CA ASN A 208 19.01 -17.27 30.10
C ASN A 208 18.65 -18.26 28.98
N ALA A 209 19.50 -18.32 27.95
CA ALA A 209 19.32 -19.06 26.70
C ALA A 209 18.22 -18.55 25.76
N ALA A 210 17.42 -17.55 26.14
CA ALA A 210 16.54 -16.86 25.20
C ALA A 210 17.36 -16.17 24.09
N LYS A 211 16.73 -15.95 22.95
CA LYS A 211 17.35 -15.30 21.80
C LYS A 211 17.01 -13.82 21.75
N LEU A 212 17.98 -12.99 21.41
CA LEU A 212 17.81 -11.55 21.19
C LEU A 212 18.30 -11.22 19.78
N ALA A 213 17.53 -10.42 19.05
CA ALA A 213 17.90 -9.95 17.72
C ALA A 213 17.71 -8.43 17.63
N CYS A 214 18.77 -7.69 17.32
CA CYS A 214 18.72 -6.25 17.14
C CYS A 214 18.28 -5.91 15.72
N MET A 215 17.06 -5.39 15.59
CA MET A 215 16.38 -5.12 14.31
C MET A 215 16.54 -3.67 13.85
N GLY A 216 17.46 -2.88 14.41
CA GLY A 216 17.61 -1.49 14.02
C GLY A 216 16.31 -0.71 14.23
N ASN A 217 15.90 0.09 13.23
CA ASN A 217 14.59 0.72 13.24
C ASN A 217 13.56 -0.21 12.57
N TRP A 218 12.46 -0.49 13.29
CA TRP A 218 11.32 -1.23 12.79
C TRP A 218 10.35 -0.27 12.09
N GLN A 219 10.44 -0.21 10.77
CA GLN A 219 9.65 0.69 9.94
C GLN A 219 8.20 0.21 9.86
N ASN A 220 7.26 1.15 9.93
CA ASN A 220 5.83 0.90 9.80
C ASN A 220 5.29 1.74 8.63
N TYR A 221 4.99 1.09 7.50
CA TYR A 221 4.54 1.74 6.26
C TYR A 221 3.07 1.43 6.05
N THR A 222 2.22 2.43 6.25
CA THR A 222 0.78 2.33 6.06
C THR A 222 0.37 3.01 4.75
N TYR A 223 -0.25 2.25 3.87
CA TYR A 223 -0.99 2.75 2.72
C TYR A 223 -2.47 2.82 3.04
N GLN A 224 -3.07 3.98 2.77
CA GLN A 224 -4.50 4.21 2.92
C GLN A 224 -5.01 5.21 1.90
N VAL A 225 -6.26 5.06 1.48
CA VAL A 225 -6.93 6.03 0.59
C VAL A 225 -7.75 6.99 1.43
N VAL A 226 -7.48 8.29 1.28
CA VAL A 226 -8.22 9.36 1.98
C VAL A 226 -8.42 10.50 1.00
N ASN A 227 -9.66 10.99 0.86
CA ASN A 227 -9.98 12.14 0.01
C ASN A 227 -9.50 12.02 -1.45
N ASN A 228 -9.62 10.84 -2.05
CA ASN A 228 -9.11 10.50 -3.39
C ASN A 228 -7.58 10.58 -3.53
N GLU A 229 -6.84 10.42 -2.44
CA GLU A 229 -5.38 10.36 -2.43
C GLU A 229 -4.91 9.06 -1.78
N LEU A 230 -3.95 8.39 -2.41
CA LEU A 230 -3.16 7.38 -1.73
C LEU A 230 -2.17 8.09 -0.82
N ARG A 231 -2.18 7.71 0.46
CA ARG A 231 -1.31 8.26 1.48
C ARG A 231 -0.39 7.18 2.03
N LEU A 232 0.88 7.53 2.21
CA LEU A 232 1.87 6.74 2.94
C LEU A 232 2.11 7.38 4.31
N ASN A 233 1.80 6.68 5.39
CA ASN A 233 1.94 7.19 6.77
C ASN A 233 1.27 8.56 6.97
N GLY A 234 0.09 8.74 6.36
CA GLY A 234 -0.69 9.98 6.43
C GLY A 234 -0.28 11.06 5.43
N GLN A 235 0.85 10.92 4.73
CA GLN A 235 1.31 11.89 3.73
C GLN A 235 0.79 11.51 2.33
N PRO A 236 0.22 12.46 1.57
CA PRO A 236 -0.23 12.19 0.21
C PRO A 236 0.96 11.88 -0.70
N ILE A 237 0.88 10.75 -1.41
CA ILE A 237 1.90 10.36 -2.40
C ILE A 237 1.36 10.38 -3.82
N ILE A 238 0.08 10.09 -4.02
CA ILE A 238 -0.55 10.00 -5.34
C ILE A 238 -2.00 10.45 -5.25
N SER A 239 -2.40 11.32 -6.17
CA SER A 239 -3.77 11.83 -6.27
C SER A 239 -4.63 10.97 -7.20
N GLU A 240 -5.94 11.16 -7.10
CA GLU A 240 -6.96 10.51 -7.93
C GLU A 240 -7.04 8.97 -7.74
N VAL A 241 -6.52 8.47 -6.62
CA VAL A 241 -6.72 7.09 -6.16
C VAL A 241 -7.97 7.07 -5.30
N VAL A 242 -9.02 6.38 -5.75
CA VAL A 242 -10.36 6.44 -5.14
C VAL A 242 -10.70 5.23 -4.30
N ASN A 243 -10.06 4.08 -4.58
CA ASN A 243 -10.29 2.88 -3.79
C ASN A 243 -9.04 1.97 -3.81
N LEU A 244 -8.78 1.30 -2.69
CA LEU A 244 -7.74 0.29 -2.53
C LEU A 244 -8.41 -0.95 -1.92
N GLN A 245 -8.24 -2.11 -2.54
CA GLN A 245 -8.71 -3.40 -2.01
C GLN A 245 -7.56 -4.39 -1.96
N ALA A 246 -7.54 -5.26 -0.97
CA ALA A 246 -6.52 -6.29 -0.84
C ALA A 246 -7.04 -7.56 -0.16
N GLN A 247 -6.47 -8.70 -0.56
CA GLN A 247 -6.80 -9.99 0.02
C GLN A 247 -5.54 -10.81 0.29
N TYR A 248 -5.60 -11.63 1.33
CA TYR A 248 -4.55 -12.60 1.64
C TYR A 248 -4.66 -13.82 0.73
N GLY A 249 -3.54 -14.23 0.16
CA GLY A 249 -3.35 -15.51 -0.50
C GLY A 249 -2.85 -16.53 0.50
N ILE A 250 -3.71 -17.47 0.87
CA ILE A 250 -3.44 -18.46 1.91
C ILE A 250 -3.17 -19.83 1.30
N SER A 251 -2.37 -20.60 2.01
CA SER A 251 -2.03 -21.99 1.69
C SER A 251 -2.87 -22.98 2.51
N PRO A 252 -2.95 -24.25 2.08
CA PRO A 252 -3.66 -25.29 2.83
C PRO A 252 -3.08 -25.49 4.25
N SER A 253 -1.76 -25.30 4.40
CA SER A 253 -0.99 -25.54 5.61
C SER A 253 0.25 -24.64 5.62
N ALA A 254 0.82 -24.38 6.80
CA ALA A 254 1.92 -23.42 6.95
C ALA A 254 3.21 -23.82 6.22
N ASP A 255 3.42 -25.11 5.99
CA ASP A 255 4.54 -25.71 5.26
C ASP A 255 4.35 -25.76 3.74
N SER A 256 3.17 -25.35 3.23
CA SER A 256 2.89 -25.29 1.79
C SER A 256 3.12 -23.90 1.22
N ASN A 257 3.82 -23.81 0.09
CA ASN A 257 3.98 -22.57 -0.67
C ASN A 257 2.89 -22.36 -1.74
N GLN A 258 1.93 -23.28 -1.85
CA GLN A 258 0.84 -23.14 -2.82
C GLN A 258 -0.29 -22.31 -2.23
N VAL A 259 -0.57 -21.17 -2.84
CA VAL A 259 -1.79 -20.40 -2.55
C VAL A 259 -2.96 -21.15 -3.17
N ASN A 260 -3.91 -21.57 -2.33
CA ASN A 260 -5.11 -22.31 -2.75
C ASN A 260 -6.41 -21.57 -2.45
N GLN A 261 -6.35 -20.47 -1.71
CA GLN A 261 -7.52 -19.66 -1.41
C GLN A 261 -7.13 -18.18 -1.23
N TRP A 262 -8.06 -17.30 -1.57
CA TRP A 262 -8.00 -15.87 -1.33
C TRP A 262 -9.09 -15.47 -0.36
N VAL A 263 -8.72 -14.69 0.66
CA VAL A 263 -9.62 -14.29 1.75
C VAL A 263 -9.48 -12.80 2.03
N ASN A 264 -10.60 -12.15 2.34
CA ASN A 264 -10.60 -10.80 2.90
C ASN A 264 -9.95 -10.82 4.29
N ALA A 265 -9.47 -9.66 4.73
CA ALA A 265 -8.94 -9.48 6.08
C ALA A 265 -10.06 -9.19 7.09
N ASP A 266 -11.09 -10.02 7.07
CA ASP A 266 -12.27 -9.95 7.92
C ASP A 266 -12.39 -11.21 8.80
N GLY A 267 -13.31 -11.21 9.76
CA GLY A 267 -13.57 -12.36 10.63
C GLY A 267 -12.30 -12.92 11.28
N ALA A 268 -11.98 -14.19 11.00
CA ALA A 268 -10.78 -14.86 11.51
C ALA A 268 -9.46 -14.32 10.91
N TRP A 269 -9.52 -13.65 9.76
CA TRP A 269 -8.37 -13.09 9.04
C TRP A 269 -8.14 -11.60 9.32
N ALA A 270 -9.05 -10.93 10.05
CA ALA A 270 -8.83 -9.58 10.57
C ALA A 270 -7.69 -9.55 11.61
N ALA A 271 -7.56 -10.62 12.40
CA ALA A 271 -6.48 -10.81 13.36
C ALA A 271 -6.11 -12.32 13.40
N PRO A 272 -5.39 -12.82 12.37
CA PRO A 272 -5.16 -14.24 12.22
C PRO A 272 -4.32 -14.80 13.37
N SER A 273 -4.67 -16.02 13.79
CA SER A 273 -3.86 -16.80 14.72
C SER A 273 -2.44 -17.03 14.16
N VAL A 274 -1.47 -17.44 14.97
CA VAL A 274 -0.12 -17.77 14.47
C VAL A 274 -0.17 -18.86 13.38
N ALA A 275 -1.05 -19.86 13.56
CA ALA A 275 -1.23 -20.93 12.59
C ALA A 275 -1.76 -20.40 11.25
N ASP A 276 -2.76 -19.52 11.29
CA ASP A 276 -3.35 -18.92 10.08
C ASP A 276 -2.43 -17.89 9.42
N ARG A 277 -1.76 -17.06 10.22
CA ARG A 277 -0.75 -16.10 9.74
C ARG A 277 0.33 -16.81 8.95
N ASN A 278 0.82 -17.96 9.45
CA ASN A 278 1.90 -18.68 8.78
C ASN A 278 1.46 -19.34 7.45
N ARG A 279 0.15 -19.43 7.20
CA ARG A 279 -0.44 -19.86 5.92
C ARG A 279 -0.49 -18.74 4.88
N ILE A 280 -0.33 -17.47 5.26
CA ILE A 280 -0.33 -16.34 4.32
C ILE A 280 0.98 -16.35 3.51
N LYS A 281 0.88 -16.56 2.19
CA LYS A 281 2.04 -16.65 1.28
C LYS A 281 2.10 -15.51 0.27
N ALA A 282 0.98 -14.87 -0.02
CA ALA A 282 0.91 -13.76 -0.95
C ALA A 282 -0.18 -12.77 -0.53
N ILE A 283 -0.17 -11.61 -1.17
CA ILE A 283 -1.25 -10.63 -1.14
C ILE A 283 -1.60 -10.29 -2.58
N ARG A 284 -2.89 -10.18 -2.88
CA ARG A 284 -3.37 -9.57 -4.13
C ARG A 284 -3.97 -8.21 -3.80
N VAL A 285 -3.66 -7.22 -4.64
CA VAL A 285 -4.03 -5.82 -4.41
C VAL A 285 -4.67 -5.27 -5.67
N ALA A 286 -5.77 -4.54 -5.52
CA ALA A 286 -6.42 -3.76 -6.57
C ALA A 286 -6.44 -2.28 -6.17
N ILE A 287 -5.98 -1.41 -7.07
CA ILE A 287 -5.99 0.03 -6.91
C ILE A 287 -6.89 0.63 -7.98
N VAL A 288 -7.88 1.39 -7.55
CA VAL A 288 -8.81 2.08 -8.43
C VAL A 288 -8.39 3.53 -8.55
N VAL A 289 -8.05 3.94 -9.77
CA VAL A 289 -7.68 5.32 -10.09
C VAL A 289 -8.72 5.90 -11.04
N ARG A 290 -9.05 7.17 -10.85
CA ARG A 290 -10.00 7.87 -11.71
C ARG A 290 -9.31 8.87 -12.62
N ASN A 291 -9.93 9.12 -13.77
CA ASN A 291 -9.74 10.36 -14.52
C ASN A 291 -10.51 11.46 -13.78
N GLY A 292 -9.84 12.56 -13.41
CA GLY A 292 -10.45 13.68 -12.70
C GLY A 292 -11.47 14.49 -13.51
N LEU A 293 -11.62 14.23 -14.81
CA LEU A 293 -12.64 14.84 -15.66
C LEU A 293 -14.02 14.25 -15.36
N LEU A 294 -14.96 15.13 -14.99
CA LEU A 294 -16.38 14.79 -14.88
C LEU A 294 -17.04 14.78 -16.26
N GLU A 295 -17.56 13.64 -16.67
CA GLU A 295 -18.26 13.44 -17.94
C GLU A 295 -19.71 13.93 -17.87
N LYS A 296 -20.31 14.24 -19.02
CA LYS A 296 -21.71 14.71 -19.07
C LYS A 296 -22.71 13.57 -18.78
N ALA A 297 -22.42 12.39 -19.30
CA ALA A 297 -23.22 11.18 -19.17
C ALA A 297 -22.53 10.15 -18.27
N ASP A 298 -23.26 9.11 -17.89
CA ASP A 298 -22.70 7.97 -17.19
C ASP A 298 -21.76 7.20 -18.14
N VAL A 299 -20.52 7.01 -17.70
CA VAL A 299 -19.44 6.34 -18.44
C VAL A 299 -18.90 5.10 -17.73
N SER A 300 -19.31 4.89 -16.48
CA SER A 300 -18.89 3.79 -15.63
C SER A 300 -20.09 3.13 -14.95
N THR A 301 -19.99 1.82 -14.77
CA THR A 301 -20.99 0.98 -14.08
C THR A 301 -20.34 0.25 -12.92
N ALA A 302 -21.17 -0.16 -11.95
CA ALA A 302 -20.71 -0.94 -10.81
C ALA A 302 -20.22 -2.31 -11.30
N CYS A 303 -19.40 -2.97 -10.49
CA CYS A 303 -18.99 -4.32 -10.82
C CYS A 303 -20.20 -5.24 -10.98
N SER A 304 -20.26 -5.94 -12.10
CA SER A 304 -21.39 -6.81 -12.44
C SER A 304 -21.43 -8.11 -11.62
N SER A 305 -20.27 -8.60 -11.15
CA SER A 305 -20.18 -9.78 -10.29
C SER A 305 -18.84 -9.82 -9.58
N ILE A 306 -18.83 -10.29 -8.33
CA ILE A 306 -17.61 -10.58 -7.57
C ILE A 306 -17.26 -12.08 -7.56
N THR A 307 -18.17 -12.94 -8.04
CA THR A 307 -18.02 -14.41 -7.95
C THR A 307 -17.83 -15.07 -9.32
N ALA A 308 -18.09 -14.35 -10.40
CA ALA A 308 -18.03 -14.87 -11.76
C ALA A 308 -16.74 -14.44 -12.48
N ALA A 309 -16.35 -15.24 -13.49
CA ALA A 309 -15.28 -14.89 -14.42
C ALA A 309 -15.72 -13.80 -15.40
N ASN A 310 -14.76 -13.01 -15.90
CA ASN A 310 -14.95 -11.90 -16.82
C ASN A 310 -16.03 -10.88 -16.39
N PRO A 311 -15.98 -10.33 -15.16
CA PRO A 311 -16.94 -9.35 -14.73
C PRO A 311 -16.72 -8.03 -15.50
N THR A 312 -17.83 -7.38 -15.83
CA THR A 312 -17.85 -6.04 -16.45
C THR A 312 -18.04 -4.94 -15.41
N GLY A 313 -17.61 -3.72 -15.74
CA GLY A 313 -17.71 -2.53 -14.86
C GLY A 313 -16.41 -2.25 -14.11
N VAL A 314 -16.50 -1.51 -13.00
CA VAL A 314 -15.34 -1.24 -12.13
C VAL A 314 -15.17 -2.41 -11.16
N CYS A 315 -14.46 -3.45 -11.61
CA CYS A 315 -14.15 -4.66 -10.85
C CYS A 315 -12.65 -4.74 -10.55
N ALA A 316 -12.28 -5.49 -9.50
CA ALA A 316 -10.91 -5.89 -9.25
C ALA A 316 -10.49 -6.98 -10.25
N TRP A 317 -10.35 -8.22 -9.79
CA TRP A 317 -10.08 -9.41 -10.59
C TRP A 317 -11.35 -10.26 -10.76
N ASP A 318 -11.24 -11.33 -11.54
CA ASP A 318 -12.25 -12.37 -11.71
C ASP A 318 -12.54 -13.12 -10.40
N GLY A 319 -13.82 -13.35 -10.12
CA GLY A 319 -14.25 -14.27 -9.07
C GLY A 319 -13.96 -15.72 -9.44
N SER A 320 -13.66 -16.56 -8.44
CA SER A 320 -13.36 -17.97 -8.67
C SER A 320 -13.72 -18.85 -7.48
N VAL A 321 -13.71 -20.17 -7.68
CA VAL A 321 -13.83 -21.16 -6.59
C VAL A 321 -12.75 -21.04 -5.51
N TYR A 322 -11.64 -20.36 -5.83
CA TYR A 322 -10.54 -20.11 -4.90
C TYR A 322 -10.72 -18.80 -4.11
N GLY A 323 -11.78 -18.04 -4.36
CA GLY A 323 -12.10 -16.82 -3.61
C GLY A 323 -12.71 -15.74 -4.49
N ASP A 324 -13.73 -15.09 -3.95
CA ASP A 324 -14.44 -13.99 -4.58
C ASP A 324 -13.56 -12.72 -4.66
N ALA A 325 -13.88 -11.87 -5.61
CA ALA A 325 -13.32 -10.52 -5.68
C ALA A 325 -13.88 -9.62 -4.57
N PRO A 326 -13.11 -8.64 -4.10
CA PRO A 326 -13.62 -7.65 -3.15
C PRO A 326 -14.61 -6.73 -3.85
N THR A 327 -15.59 -6.26 -3.09
CA THR A 327 -16.53 -5.26 -3.59
C THR A 327 -15.85 -3.89 -3.63
N ILE A 328 -15.81 -3.28 -4.81
CA ILE A 328 -15.36 -1.89 -4.95
C ILE A 328 -16.59 -0.99 -4.83
N ASP A 329 -16.80 -0.38 -3.66
CA ASP A 329 -17.84 0.63 -3.49
C ASP A 329 -17.31 2.03 -3.80
N LEU A 330 -17.92 2.68 -4.79
CA LEU A 330 -17.67 4.08 -5.19
C LEU A 330 -18.87 4.99 -4.94
N THR A 331 -19.96 4.47 -4.38
CA THR A 331 -21.23 5.20 -4.21
C THR A 331 -21.10 6.38 -3.26
N GLY A 332 -20.11 6.36 -2.36
CA GLY A 332 -19.75 7.50 -1.52
C GLY A 332 -19.16 8.70 -2.30
N ILE A 333 -18.80 8.53 -3.58
CA ILE A 333 -18.29 9.61 -4.44
C ILE A 333 -19.47 10.21 -5.23
N ALA A 334 -19.68 11.52 -5.08
CA ALA A 334 -20.70 12.23 -5.84
C ALA A 334 -20.47 12.07 -7.35
N ASN A 335 -21.53 11.73 -8.09
CA ASN A 335 -21.49 11.48 -9.53
C ASN A 335 -20.48 10.40 -9.97
N TRP A 336 -20.18 9.40 -9.14
CA TRP A 336 -19.17 8.39 -9.44
C TRP A 336 -19.31 7.76 -10.84
N LYS A 337 -20.53 7.49 -11.31
CA LYS A 337 -20.80 6.95 -12.66
C LYS A 337 -20.30 7.82 -13.82
N LYS A 338 -20.09 9.11 -13.58
CA LYS A 338 -19.63 10.10 -14.57
C LYS A 338 -18.11 10.28 -14.60
N TYR A 339 -17.36 9.50 -13.82
CA TYR A 339 -15.91 9.45 -13.94
C TYR A 339 -15.49 8.16 -14.62
N ARG A 340 -14.37 8.21 -15.36
CA ARG A 340 -13.75 7.01 -15.91
C ARG A 340 -12.76 6.45 -14.90
N TYR A 341 -12.83 5.15 -14.65
CA TYR A 341 -11.94 4.47 -13.73
C TYR A 341 -11.02 3.51 -14.49
N ARG A 342 -9.84 3.28 -13.90
CA ARG A 342 -8.95 2.19 -14.26
C ARG A 342 -8.59 1.45 -12.99
N VAL A 343 -8.63 0.13 -13.07
CA VAL A 343 -8.24 -0.74 -11.97
C VAL A 343 -6.91 -1.37 -12.32
N PHE A 344 -5.98 -1.28 -11.37
CA PHE A 344 -4.64 -1.83 -11.46
C PHE A 344 -4.52 -2.93 -10.43
N GLU A 345 -4.18 -4.13 -10.88
CA GLU A 345 -4.11 -5.32 -10.03
C GLU A 345 -2.74 -5.97 -10.08
N THR A 346 -2.35 -6.60 -8.97
CA THR A 346 -1.13 -7.41 -8.89
C THR A 346 -1.22 -8.44 -7.79
N ILE A 347 -0.45 -9.52 -7.94
CA ILE A 347 -0.22 -10.52 -6.91
C ILE A 347 1.24 -10.43 -6.47
N ILE A 348 1.47 -10.24 -5.18
CA ILE A 348 2.79 -10.04 -4.60
C ILE A 348 3.06 -11.18 -3.61
N PRO A 349 4.01 -12.08 -3.92
CA PRO A 349 4.42 -13.12 -2.99
C PRO A 349 5.23 -12.53 -1.83
N LEU A 350 5.04 -13.08 -0.63
CA LEU A 350 5.82 -12.72 0.56
C LEU A 350 7.09 -13.55 0.61
N ARG A 351 8.22 -12.94 0.25
CA ARG A 351 9.51 -13.63 0.11
C ARG A 351 9.92 -14.40 1.37
N ASN A 352 9.77 -13.80 2.54
CA ASN A 352 10.13 -14.40 3.82
C ASN A 352 9.26 -15.63 4.17
N MET A 353 8.01 -15.65 3.70
CA MET A 353 7.09 -16.76 3.91
C MET A 353 7.37 -17.94 2.96
N LEU A 354 7.90 -17.65 1.77
CA LEU A 354 8.28 -18.68 0.80
C LEU A 354 9.54 -19.46 1.21
N TRP A 355 10.50 -18.78 1.85
CA TRP A 355 11.76 -19.37 2.30
C TRP A 355 11.66 -20.14 3.61
N SER A 356 10.57 -19.97 4.36
CA SER A 356 10.37 -20.60 5.67
C SER A 356 9.60 -21.92 5.65
N LYS A 357 9.23 -22.43 4.46
CA LYS A 357 8.35 -23.61 4.31
C LYS A 357 8.81 -24.86 5.10
N ASP A 358 10.11 -25.14 5.11
CA ASP A 358 10.67 -26.37 5.71
C ASP A 358 10.88 -26.25 7.23
N ALA A 359 10.49 -25.11 7.80
CA ALA A 359 10.93 -24.67 9.10
C ALA A 359 9.77 -24.23 10.02
N VAL A 360 8.53 -24.24 9.52
CA VAL A 360 7.30 -24.05 10.30
C VAL A 360 6.71 -25.37 10.75
#